data_AF-A0A1R1PEH7-F1
#
_entry.id   AF-A0A1R1PEH7-F1
#
_cell.length_a   1.000
_cell.length_b   1.000
_cell.length_c   1.000
_cell.angle_alpha   90.00
_cell.angle_beta   90.00
_cell.angle_gamma   90.00
#
_symmetry.space_group_name_H-M   'P 1'
#
loop_
_entity.id
_entity.type
_entity.pdbx_description
1 polymer ?
#
loop_
_entity_poly.entity_id
_entity_poly.type
_entity_poly.pdbx_seq_one_letter_code
_entity_poly.pdbx_strand_id
1 'polypeptide(L)'
;MSKDLLRTINISNFTRFEHHHGNRHHKNNTHTQPSNFSYSYPTEISSFSLDSQRQVVNTDEQLKYYNTEIEHISKSRGQNYDLSAGFDSWIYRKVPTNEHLDHILTHLTYCLQNKADFGSNLRAKKPDFVMYRGMMSKILLTPYSMNESWSMNVVRFNGTLFIENNLTEQDIARVVDLDERSLKFMYSGYKFEQYGTMDTPQPQSQRSQQRQQQKQQQQQQQESPAEADGTPVPPPVNSIEEYSFVFTAKFSQFNMLIAAEVDCVDGEKPHTYPNSKYVELKTSKLIRSERDEYSFNR
;
A
#
# COMPACT_ATOMS: atom_id res chain seq x y z
N MET A 1 -13.77 9.38 -29.71
CA MET A 1 -14.49 8.11 -29.54
C MET A 1 -14.91 8.01 -28.09
N SER A 2 -15.90 8.81 -27.69
CA SER A 2 -17.32 8.50 -27.43
C SER A 2 -17.55 7.58 -26.21
N LYS A 3 -18.31 8.14 -25.27
CA LYS A 3 -18.75 7.74 -23.93
C LYS A 3 -19.55 6.41 -23.84
N ASP A 4 -19.32 5.46 -24.74
CA ASP A 4 -20.19 4.28 -24.90
C ASP A 4 -19.67 2.97 -24.30
N LEU A 5 -18.49 2.96 -23.65
CA LEU A 5 -17.94 1.72 -23.06
C LEU A 5 -18.58 1.28 -21.73
N LEU A 6 -19.42 2.13 -21.12
CA LEU A 6 -20.01 1.88 -19.79
C LEU A 6 -21.44 1.32 -19.83
N ARG A 7 -21.98 0.98 -21.01
CA ARG A 7 -23.34 0.43 -21.11
C ARG A 7 -23.34 -1.09 -21.14
N THR A 8 -23.86 -1.63 -20.04
CA THR A 8 -24.37 -3.00 -19.81
C THR A 8 -23.41 -3.97 -19.12
N ILE A 9 -23.06 -3.68 -17.86
CA ILE A 9 -22.74 -4.77 -16.92
C ILE A 9 -24.07 -5.50 -16.66
N ASN A 10 -24.20 -6.71 -17.19
CA ASN A 10 -25.34 -7.58 -16.87
C ASN A 10 -25.33 -7.87 -15.37
N ILE A 11 -26.38 -7.48 -14.65
CA ILE A 11 -26.50 -7.59 -13.18
C ILE A 11 -26.39 -9.05 -12.72
N SER A 12 -26.63 -10.03 -13.60
CA SER A 12 -26.39 -11.46 -13.32
C SER A 12 -24.92 -11.83 -13.06
N ASN A 13 -23.97 -10.94 -13.36
CA ASN A 13 -22.53 -11.16 -13.19
C ASN A 13 -21.96 -10.51 -11.92
N PHE A 14 -22.80 -9.88 -11.10
CA PHE A 14 -22.42 -9.28 -9.83
C PHE A 14 -22.78 -10.25 -8.69
N THR A 15 -21.79 -10.62 -7.91
CA THR A 15 -21.98 -11.43 -6.71
C THR A 15 -21.25 -10.78 -5.54
N ARG A 16 -21.89 -10.75 -4.38
CA ARG A 16 -21.26 -10.36 -3.11
C ARG A 16 -20.82 -11.59 -2.35
N PHE A 17 -19.61 -11.54 -1.81
CA PHE A 17 -19.05 -12.58 -0.95
C PHE A 17 -18.83 -12.01 0.44
N GLU A 18 -19.28 -12.72 1.47
CA GLU A 18 -19.22 -12.28 2.85
C GLU A 18 -18.63 -13.37 3.74
N HIS A 19 -17.80 -12.95 4.69
CA HIS A 19 -17.38 -13.76 5.81
C HIS A 19 -17.91 -13.11 7.09
N HIS A 20 -18.84 -13.79 7.78
CA HIS A 20 -19.35 -13.36 9.08
C HIS A 20 -18.66 -14.11 10.22
N HIS A 21 -18.37 -13.40 11.30
CA HIS A 21 -17.99 -14.03 12.55
C HIS A 21 -19.22 -14.53 13.32
N GLY A 22 -19.21 -15.82 13.65
CA GLY A 22 -20.23 -16.48 14.45
C GLY A 22 -19.70 -17.78 15.01
N ASN A 23 -20.11 -18.12 16.24
CA ASN A 23 -19.71 -19.31 16.99
C ASN A 23 -19.56 -20.54 16.08
N ARG A 24 -18.33 -21.04 15.93
CA ARG A 24 -18.13 -22.36 15.33
C ARG A 24 -18.71 -23.40 16.28
N HIS A 25 -19.91 -23.89 15.97
CA HIS A 25 -20.13 -25.31 16.11
C HIS A 25 -19.01 -26.02 15.35
N HIS A 26 -18.28 -26.91 16.02
CA HIS A 26 -17.36 -27.85 15.41
C HIS A 26 -18.13 -28.72 14.40
N LYS A 27 -18.33 -28.20 13.18
CA LYS A 27 -18.57 -29.07 12.04
C LYS A 27 -17.19 -29.52 11.57
N ASN A 28 -16.97 -30.82 11.71
CA ASN A 28 -15.82 -31.53 11.15
C ASN A 28 -15.79 -31.29 9.63
N ASN A 29 -15.16 -30.18 9.22
CA ASN A 29 -14.83 -29.96 7.83
C ASN A 29 -13.66 -30.89 7.54
N THR A 30 -13.92 -31.93 6.76
CA THR A 30 -12.89 -32.82 6.22
C THR A 30 -11.83 -31.96 5.56
N HIS A 31 -10.65 -31.88 6.18
CA HIS A 31 -9.54 -31.05 5.76
C HIS A 31 -8.93 -31.69 4.51
N THR A 32 -9.51 -31.44 3.34
CA THR A 32 -8.81 -31.71 2.07
C THR A 32 -7.77 -30.60 1.92
N GLN A 33 -6.58 -30.82 2.47
CA GLN A 33 -5.41 -30.05 2.07
C GLN A 33 -5.24 -30.24 0.55
N PRO A 34 -5.31 -29.17 -0.26
CA PRO A 34 -5.10 -29.31 -1.69
C PRO A 34 -3.69 -29.85 -1.89
N SER A 35 -3.58 -31.06 -2.45
CA SER A 35 -2.37 -31.87 -2.45
C SER A 35 -1.22 -31.31 -3.32
N ASN A 36 -1.35 -30.10 -3.87
CA ASN A 36 -0.32 -29.38 -4.62
C ASN A 36 -0.60 -27.87 -4.62
N PHE A 37 -0.35 -27.21 -3.49
CA PHE A 37 -0.31 -25.75 -3.45
C PHE A 37 0.95 -25.23 -4.14
N SER A 38 0.82 -24.30 -5.09
CA SER A 38 1.95 -23.63 -5.72
C SER A 38 1.70 -22.13 -5.81
N TYR A 39 2.76 -21.35 -5.62
CA TYR A 39 2.73 -19.90 -5.77
C TYR A 39 3.95 -19.45 -6.55
N SER A 40 3.75 -18.77 -7.68
CA SER A 40 4.86 -18.23 -8.46
C SER A 40 5.40 -16.95 -7.83
N TYR A 41 6.66 -16.65 -8.11
CA TYR A 41 7.22 -15.34 -7.75
C TYR A 41 6.40 -14.22 -8.42
N PRO A 42 5.98 -13.19 -7.66
CA PRO A 42 5.31 -12.01 -8.22
C PRO A 42 6.19 -11.30 -9.24
N THR A 43 5.66 -11.01 -10.42
CA THR A 43 6.37 -10.26 -11.46
C THR A 43 5.66 -8.94 -11.70
N GLU A 44 6.31 -7.83 -11.34
CA GLU A 44 5.83 -6.49 -11.69
C GLU A 44 5.70 -6.35 -13.21
N ILE A 45 4.57 -5.80 -13.65
CA ILE A 45 4.26 -5.53 -15.06
C ILE A 45 4.12 -4.03 -15.33
N SER A 46 3.81 -3.23 -14.31
CA SER A 46 3.74 -1.76 -14.39
C SER A 46 3.64 -1.14 -12.99
N SER A 47 3.70 0.18 -12.92
CA SER A 47 3.57 0.99 -11.70
C SER A 47 2.90 2.32 -12.01
N PHE A 48 2.29 2.92 -10.99
CA PHE A 48 1.69 4.25 -11.03
C PHE A 48 1.77 4.91 -9.65
N SER A 49 1.62 6.23 -9.65
CA SER A 49 1.51 7.04 -8.46
C SER A 49 0.09 7.62 -8.32
N LEU A 50 -0.28 7.96 -7.10
CA LEU A 50 -1.41 8.83 -6.79
C LEU A 50 -0.85 10.14 -6.25
N ASP A 51 -1.20 11.25 -6.88
CA ASP A 51 -0.74 12.58 -6.46
C ASP A 51 -1.45 13.06 -5.17
N SER A 52 -1.12 14.28 -4.73
CA SER A 52 -1.73 14.91 -3.56
C SER A 52 -3.23 15.23 -3.73
N GLN A 53 -3.79 15.08 -4.92
CA GLN A 53 -5.23 15.16 -5.22
C GLN A 53 -5.85 13.77 -5.44
N ARG A 54 -5.11 12.70 -5.12
CA ARG A 54 -5.51 11.29 -5.29
C ARG A 54 -5.81 10.91 -6.74
N GLN A 55 -5.18 11.59 -7.70
CA GLN A 55 -5.32 11.29 -9.14
C GLN A 55 -4.19 10.38 -9.63
N VAL A 56 -4.50 9.53 -10.61
CA VAL A 56 -3.53 8.59 -11.19
C VAL A 56 -2.52 9.34 -12.04
N VAL A 57 -1.23 9.21 -11.68
CA VAL A 57 -0.10 9.64 -12.47
C VAL A 57 0.70 8.42 -12.90
N ASN A 58 0.89 8.23 -14.20
CA ASN A 58 1.48 7.01 -14.77
C ASN A 58 3.03 7.04 -14.75
N THR A 59 3.60 7.49 -13.64
CA THR A 59 5.03 7.62 -13.37
C THR A 59 5.35 7.10 -11.97
N ASP A 60 6.63 7.02 -11.64
CA ASP A 60 7.14 6.63 -10.33
C ASP A 60 7.39 7.85 -9.42
N GLU A 61 6.70 8.97 -9.63
CA GLU A 61 7.01 10.25 -8.95
C GLU A 61 6.79 10.21 -7.42
N GLN A 62 5.91 9.34 -6.94
CA GLN A 62 5.68 9.14 -5.50
C GLN A 62 6.49 7.99 -4.92
N LEU A 63 7.36 7.33 -5.71
CA LEU A 63 8.24 6.30 -5.19
C LEU A 63 9.27 6.92 -4.24
N LYS A 64 9.24 6.48 -2.98
CA LYS A 64 10.23 6.87 -1.99
C LYS A 64 11.38 5.87 -1.89
N TYR A 65 12.51 6.34 -1.39
CA TYR A 65 13.74 5.56 -1.21
C TYR A 65 14.03 5.33 0.26
N TYR A 66 14.39 4.11 0.64
CA TYR A 66 14.66 3.76 2.04
C TYR A 66 15.83 4.59 2.60
N ASN A 67 15.59 5.25 3.73
CA ASN A 67 16.59 6.04 4.43
C ASN A 67 17.45 5.15 5.33
N THR A 68 18.60 4.72 4.84
CA THR A 68 19.53 3.87 5.61
C THR A 68 20.07 4.56 6.87
N GLU A 69 20.02 5.89 6.99
CA GLU A 69 20.47 6.61 8.19
C GLU A 69 19.55 6.40 9.39
N ILE A 70 18.29 6.01 9.18
CA ILE A 70 17.34 5.74 10.26
C ILE A 70 17.86 4.63 11.19
N GLU A 71 18.59 3.66 10.64
CA GLU A 71 19.20 2.55 11.38
C GLU A 71 20.34 3.03 12.30
N HIS A 72 21.13 3.99 11.84
CA HIS A 72 22.31 4.51 12.55
C HIS A 72 21.95 5.52 13.64
N ILE A 73 20.90 6.32 13.42
CA ILE A 73 20.45 7.35 14.38
C ILE A 73 19.84 6.70 15.63
N SER A 74 19.18 5.55 15.49
CA SER A 74 18.63 4.79 16.63
C SER A 74 19.69 4.33 17.65
N LYS A 75 20.95 4.11 17.21
CA LYS A 75 22.02 3.53 18.05
C LYS A 75 23.04 4.54 18.59
N SER A 76 23.18 5.72 17.99
CA SER A 76 24.38 6.55 18.20
C SER A 76 24.15 7.96 18.75
N ARG A 77 22.93 8.50 18.75
CA ARG A 77 22.71 9.95 19.02
C ARG A 77 21.71 10.33 20.10
N GLY A 78 20.99 9.39 20.70
CA GLY A 78 19.92 9.74 21.67
C GLY A 78 18.84 10.66 21.09
N GLN A 79 18.78 10.77 19.75
CA GLN A 79 17.80 11.59 19.05
C GLN A 79 16.53 10.75 18.96
N ASN A 80 15.50 11.19 19.69
CA ASN A 80 14.22 10.51 19.73
C ASN A 80 13.42 10.92 18.49
N TYR A 81 13.05 9.96 17.63
CA TYR A 81 12.10 10.21 16.56
C TYR A 81 10.71 10.34 17.17
N ASP A 82 10.24 11.58 17.32
CA ASP A 82 8.90 11.82 17.82
C ASP A 82 7.87 11.51 16.73
N LEU A 83 7.27 10.33 16.82
CA LEU A 83 6.23 9.88 15.90
C LEU A 83 4.90 10.62 16.06
N SER A 84 4.80 11.57 17.01
CA SER A 84 3.64 12.45 17.20
C SER A 84 3.88 13.86 16.65
N ALA A 85 5.12 14.22 16.30
CA ALA A 85 5.48 15.58 15.92
C ALA A 85 4.87 15.99 14.57
N GLY A 86 3.98 16.98 14.58
CA GLY A 86 3.25 17.45 13.40
C GLY A 86 1.88 16.80 13.20
N PHE A 87 1.33 16.14 14.23
CA PHE A 87 -0.01 15.55 14.17
C PHE A 87 -1.10 16.57 13.78
N ASP A 88 -1.02 17.80 14.32
CA ASP A 88 -2.04 18.84 14.07
C ASP A 88 -2.05 19.35 12.63
N SER A 89 -0.96 19.15 11.87
CA SER A 89 -0.84 19.53 10.46
C SER A 89 -0.96 18.35 9.49
N TRP A 90 -1.39 17.17 9.97
CA TRP A 90 -1.51 15.97 9.16
C TRP A 90 -2.55 16.14 8.02
N ILE A 91 -2.13 15.84 6.79
CA ILE A 91 -2.96 15.84 5.59
C ILE A 91 -3.41 14.40 5.32
N TYR A 92 -4.69 14.10 5.55
CA TYR A 92 -5.25 12.76 5.38
C TYR A 92 -6.73 12.78 5.00
N ARG A 93 -7.23 11.64 4.50
CA ARG A 93 -8.66 11.43 4.22
C ARG A 93 -9.41 11.14 5.52
N LYS A 94 -10.14 12.13 6.02
CA LYS A 94 -10.97 11.98 7.24
C LYS A 94 -12.16 11.03 7.07
N VAL A 95 -12.68 10.94 5.84
CA VAL A 95 -13.80 10.06 5.50
C VAL A 95 -13.31 9.09 4.44
N PRO A 96 -13.31 7.77 4.71
CA PRO A 96 -13.01 6.78 3.70
C PRO A 96 -13.96 6.89 2.52
N THR A 97 -13.39 6.92 1.32
CA THR A 97 -14.14 6.89 0.06
C THR A 97 -13.92 5.55 -0.61
N ASN A 98 -14.94 5.03 -1.29
CA ASN A 98 -14.78 3.84 -2.10
C ASN A 98 -14.12 4.21 -3.43
N GLU A 99 -12.81 3.97 -3.55
CA GLU A 99 -12.03 4.16 -4.78
C GLU A 99 -12.21 3.01 -5.77
N HIS A 100 -12.98 1.97 -5.40
CA HIS A 100 -13.26 0.80 -6.22
C HIS A 100 -11.96 0.18 -6.78
N LEU A 101 -11.95 -0.23 -8.05
CA LEU A 101 -10.72 -0.61 -8.77
C LEU A 101 -10.27 0.52 -9.73
N ASP A 102 -10.79 1.73 -9.55
CA ASP A 102 -10.73 2.78 -10.58
C ASP A 102 -9.30 3.19 -10.91
N HIS A 103 -8.42 3.30 -9.92
CA HIS A 103 -7.02 3.65 -10.15
C HIS A 103 -6.27 2.56 -10.94
N ILE A 104 -6.44 1.28 -10.57
CA ILE A 104 -5.85 0.15 -11.31
C ILE A 104 -6.37 0.13 -12.75
N LEU A 105 -7.69 0.25 -12.93
CA LEU A 105 -8.31 0.19 -14.26
C LEU A 105 -7.90 1.37 -15.14
N THR A 106 -7.78 2.56 -14.56
CA THR A 106 -7.27 3.76 -15.24
C THR A 106 -5.83 3.55 -15.69
N HIS A 107 -4.96 3.06 -14.81
CA HIS A 107 -3.56 2.77 -15.14
C HIS A 107 -3.40 1.65 -16.18
N LEU A 108 -4.16 0.56 -16.06
CA LEU A 108 -4.15 -0.54 -17.05
C LEU A 108 -4.63 -0.05 -18.41
N THR A 109 -5.64 0.82 -18.46
CA THR A 109 -6.11 1.45 -19.70
C THR A 109 -5.01 2.30 -20.33
N TYR A 110 -4.31 3.11 -19.53
CA TYR A 110 -3.13 3.85 -20.00
C TYR A 110 -2.07 2.91 -20.57
N CYS A 111 -1.72 1.83 -19.88
CA CYS A 111 -0.71 0.87 -20.34
C CYS A 111 -1.11 0.19 -21.65
N LEU A 112 -2.38 -0.19 -21.80
CA LEU A 112 -2.91 -0.78 -23.04
C LEU A 112 -2.83 0.18 -24.24
N GLN A 113 -2.92 1.48 -24.01
CA GLN A 113 -2.88 2.51 -25.05
C GLN A 113 -1.45 2.98 -25.38
N ASN A 114 -0.54 2.97 -24.41
CA ASN A 114 0.75 3.67 -24.52
C ASN A 114 1.98 2.76 -24.44
N LYS A 115 1.86 1.53 -23.92
CA LYS A 115 2.99 0.60 -23.80
C LYS A 115 2.92 -0.46 -24.89
N ALA A 116 3.90 -0.43 -25.80
CA ALA A 116 4.09 -1.49 -26.78
C ALA A 116 4.14 -2.85 -26.09
N ASP A 117 3.51 -3.85 -26.70
CA ASP A 117 3.43 -5.23 -26.22
C ASP A 117 2.73 -5.48 -24.87
N PHE A 118 2.29 -4.44 -24.14
CA PHE A 118 1.59 -4.65 -22.85
C PHE A 118 0.31 -5.47 -23.04
N GLY A 119 -0.49 -5.12 -24.05
CA GLY A 119 -1.72 -5.85 -24.35
C GLY A 119 -1.50 -7.27 -24.85
N SER A 120 -0.45 -7.56 -25.61
CA SER A 120 -0.13 -8.94 -26.03
C SER A 120 0.39 -9.76 -24.85
N ASN A 121 1.27 -9.20 -24.02
CA ASN A 121 1.80 -9.83 -22.81
C ASN A 121 0.70 -10.17 -21.79
N LEU A 122 -0.21 -9.22 -21.53
CA LEU A 122 -1.34 -9.44 -20.63
C LEU A 122 -2.31 -10.51 -21.16
N ARG A 123 -2.53 -10.58 -22.49
CA ARG A 123 -3.36 -11.62 -23.11
C ARG A 123 -2.73 -13.00 -23.06
N ALA A 124 -1.40 -13.10 -23.25
CA ALA A 124 -0.66 -14.36 -23.13
C ALA A 124 -0.78 -14.97 -21.73
N LYS A 125 -0.90 -14.12 -20.70
CA LYS A 125 -1.12 -14.51 -19.30
C LYS A 125 -2.41 -13.90 -18.77
N LYS A 126 -3.52 -14.16 -19.46
CA LYS A 126 -4.82 -13.58 -19.11
C LYS A 126 -5.13 -13.83 -17.62
N PRO A 127 -5.39 -12.79 -16.82
CA PRO A 127 -5.72 -12.96 -15.41
C PRO A 127 -7.11 -13.56 -15.24
N ASP A 128 -7.22 -14.53 -14.34
CA ASP A 128 -8.48 -15.04 -13.81
C ASP A 128 -9.06 -14.04 -12.79
N PHE A 129 -8.20 -13.36 -12.03
CA PHE A 129 -8.57 -12.40 -11.01
C PHE A 129 -7.83 -11.06 -11.15
N VAL A 130 -8.55 -9.96 -10.90
CA VAL A 130 -8.02 -8.60 -10.78
C VAL A 130 -8.50 -8.01 -9.45
N MET A 131 -7.58 -7.55 -8.60
CA MET A 131 -7.90 -6.97 -7.29
C MET A 131 -6.74 -6.12 -6.71
N TYR A 132 -7.01 -5.38 -5.63
CA TYR A 132 -5.94 -4.89 -4.76
C TYR A 132 -5.41 -5.98 -3.83
N ARG A 133 -4.13 -5.90 -3.45
CA ARG A 133 -3.46 -6.84 -2.52
C ARG A 133 -4.22 -7.03 -1.21
N GLY A 134 -4.82 -5.97 -0.68
CA GLY A 134 -5.60 -6.02 0.55
C GLY A 134 -6.73 -7.05 0.53
N MET A 135 -7.33 -7.33 -0.64
CA MET A 135 -8.38 -8.35 -0.77
C MET A 135 -7.79 -9.75 -0.54
N MET A 136 -6.66 -10.04 -1.17
CA MET A 136 -5.94 -11.30 -0.96
C MET A 136 -5.50 -11.45 0.50
N SER A 137 -5.00 -10.39 1.14
CA SER A 137 -4.65 -10.43 2.57
C SER A 137 -5.83 -10.82 3.44
N LYS A 138 -7.03 -10.23 3.24
CA LYS A 138 -8.24 -10.61 3.99
C LYS A 138 -8.62 -12.08 3.79
N ILE A 139 -8.54 -12.58 2.57
CA ILE A 139 -8.82 -14.00 2.25
C ILE A 139 -7.81 -14.92 2.94
N LEU A 140 -6.51 -14.65 2.79
CA LEU A 140 -5.44 -15.49 3.37
C LEU A 140 -5.45 -15.48 4.90
N LEU A 141 -5.82 -14.36 5.51
CA LEU A 141 -5.89 -14.22 6.98
C LEU A 141 -7.22 -14.72 7.56
N THR A 142 -8.23 -15.06 6.75
CA THR A 142 -9.54 -15.53 7.23
C THR A 142 -9.48 -16.68 8.23
N PRO A 143 -8.59 -17.69 8.12
CA PRO A 143 -8.49 -18.74 9.14
C PRO A 143 -8.05 -18.26 10.52
N TYR A 144 -7.40 -17.10 10.60
CA TYR A 144 -6.77 -16.54 11.81
C TYR A 144 -7.45 -15.26 12.31
N SER A 145 -8.13 -14.53 11.43
CA SER A 145 -8.90 -13.34 11.80
C SER A 145 -10.20 -13.74 12.47
N MET A 146 -10.18 -13.74 13.80
CA MET A 146 -11.34 -14.12 14.62
C MET A 146 -12.29 -12.95 14.91
N ASN A 147 -11.85 -11.72 14.63
CA ASN A 147 -12.49 -10.48 15.08
C ASN A 147 -12.84 -9.50 13.97
N GLU A 148 -12.34 -9.67 12.74
CA GLU A 148 -12.65 -8.81 11.59
C GLU A 148 -13.37 -9.54 10.44
N SER A 149 -14.67 -9.29 10.31
CA SER A 149 -15.46 -9.76 9.18
C SER A 149 -15.12 -8.96 7.93
N TRP A 150 -15.36 -9.54 6.75
CA TRP A 150 -15.14 -8.85 5.49
C TRP A 150 -16.22 -9.16 4.47
N SER A 151 -16.44 -8.21 3.57
CA SER A 151 -17.36 -8.32 2.45
C SER A 151 -16.66 -7.79 1.20
N MET A 152 -16.84 -8.46 0.07
CA MET A 152 -16.24 -8.10 -1.21
C MET A 152 -17.28 -8.16 -2.32
N ASN A 153 -17.21 -7.21 -3.26
CA ASN A 153 -17.99 -7.25 -4.48
C ASN A 153 -17.17 -7.93 -5.58
N VAL A 154 -17.83 -8.78 -6.37
CA VAL A 154 -17.20 -9.50 -7.48
C VAL A 154 -18.00 -9.29 -8.75
N VAL A 155 -17.32 -8.85 -9.81
CA VAL A 155 -17.89 -8.72 -11.15
C VAL A 155 -17.13 -9.60 -12.12
N ARG A 156 -17.85 -10.43 -12.88
CA ARG A 156 -17.26 -11.16 -14.00
C ARG A 156 -17.36 -10.33 -15.28
N PHE A 157 -16.22 -10.02 -15.89
CA PHE A 157 -16.15 -9.34 -17.18
C PHE A 157 -15.13 -10.02 -18.10
N ASN A 158 -15.58 -10.38 -19.32
CA ASN A 158 -14.77 -11.10 -20.31
C ASN A 158 -14.02 -12.32 -19.74
N GLY A 159 -14.66 -13.08 -18.86
CA GLY A 159 -14.07 -14.28 -18.24
C GLY A 159 -13.11 -14.01 -17.07
N THR A 160 -12.76 -12.76 -16.78
CA THR A 160 -11.95 -12.35 -15.62
C THR A 160 -12.86 -11.88 -14.49
N LEU A 161 -12.50 -12.19 -13.24
CA LEU A 161 -13.20 -11.75 -12.03
C LEU A 161 -12.50 -10.54 -11.44
N PHE A 162 -13.22 -9.44 -11.34
CA PHE A 162 -12.78 -8.20 -10.70
C PHE A 162 -13.33 -8.20 -9.28
N ILE A 163 -12.44 -8.10 -8.30
CA ILE A 163 -12.78 -8.21 -6.88
C ILE A 163 -12.37 -6.92 -6.17
N GLU A 164 -13.33 -6.29 -5.51
CA GLU A 164 -13.12 -5.07 -4.74
C GLU A 164 -13.68 -5.21 -3.32
N ASN A 165 -13.24 -4.32 -2.44
CA ASN A 165 -13.78 -4.24 -1.09
C ASN A 165 -15.23 -3.73 -1.13
N ASN A 166 -16.11 -4.35 -0.37
CA ASN A 166 -17.44 -3.78 -0.12
C ASN A 166 -17.33 -2.86 1.12
N LEU A 167 -17.02 -1.58 0.88
CA LEU A 167 -16.96 -0.57 1.95
C LEU A 167 -18.38 -0.27 2.46
N THR A 168 -18.68 -0.67 3.69
CA THR A 168 -20.00 -0.45 4.31
C THR A 168 -20.08 0.88 5.05
N GLU A 169 -21.30 1.38 5.29
CA GLU A 169 -21.51 2.55 6.16
C GLU A 169 -20.93 2.35 7.56
N GLN A 170 -20.94 1.11 8.06
CA GLN A 170 -20.37 0.74 9.35
C GLN A 170 -18.83 0.76 9.34
N ASP A 171 -18.18 0.46 8.22
CA ASP A 171 -16.74 0.64 8.05
C ASP A 171 -16.38 2.14 8.06
N ILE A 172 -17.17 2.95 7.34
CA ILE A 172 -16.96 4.41 7.28
C ILE A 172 -17.13 5.02 8.67
N ALA A 173 -18.22 4.71 9.37
CA ALA A 173 -18.49 5.22 10.72
C ALA A 173 -17.35 4.85 11.70
N ARG A 174 -16.85 3.61 11.64
CA ARG A 174 -15.72 3.17 12.48
C ARG A 174 -14.46 4.01 12.30
N VAL A 175 -14.16 4.48 11.08
CA VAL A 175 -12.99 5.33 10.83
C VAL A 175 -13.25 6.78 11.22
N VAL A 176 -14.46 7.28 10.95
CA VAL A 176 -14.85 8.66 11.28
C VAL A 176 -14.90 8.89 12.79
N ASP A 177 -15.33 7.88 13.55
CA ASP A 177 -15.50 7.94 15.01
C ASP A 177 -14.23 7.54 15.79
N LEU A 178 -13.08 7.41 15.13
CA LEU A 178 -11.81 7.11 15.81
C LEU A 178 -11.48 8.19 16.84
N ASP A 179 -11.11 7.76 18.05
CA ASP A 179 -10.63 8.67 19.07
C ASP A 179 -9.25 9.26 18.69
N GLU A 180 -8.90 10.40 19.31
CA GLU A 180 -7.63 11.09 19.04
C GLU A 180 -6.42 10.16 19.26
N ARG A 181 -6.51 9.25 20.24
CA ARG A 181 -5.45 8.28 20.51
C ARG A 181 -5.25 7.32 19.34
N SER A 182 -6.32 6.81 18.74
CA SER A 182 -6.26 5.91 17.59
C SER A 182 -5.78 6.63 16.34
N LEU A 183 -6.20 7.89 16.14
CA LEU A 183 -5.68 8.75 15.08
C LEU A 183 -4.18 9.00 15.23
N LYS A 184 -3.69 9.22 16.46
CA LYS A 184 -2.25 9.36 16.75
C LYS A 184 -1.47 8.07 16.45
N PHE A 185 -2.03 6.90 16.75
CA PHE A 185 -1.42 5.63 16.36
C PHE A 185 -1.36 5.47 14.83
N MET A 186 -2.44 5.79 14.12
CA MET A 186 -2.46 5.77 12.64
C MET A 186 -1.43 6.73 12.06
N TYR A 187 -1.39 7.98 12.54
CA TYR A 187 -0.40 8.99 12.18
C TYR A 187 1.03 8.52 12.39
N SER A 188 1.31 7.82 13.50
CA SER A 188 2.67 7.38 13.84
C SER A 188 3.31 6.46 12.79
N GLY A 189 2.48 5.71 12.04
CA GLY A 189 2.94 4.91 10.90
C GLY A 189 3.45 5.80 9.77
N TYR A 190 2.61 6.71 9.29
CA TYR A 190 2.99 7.67 8.25
C TYR A 190 4.15 8.58 8.67
N LYS A 191 4.21 8.96 9.95
CA LYS A 191 5.34 9.72 10.48
C LYS A 191 6.64 8.92 10.47
N PHE A 192 6.56 7.61 10.76
CA PHE A 192 7.69 6.72 10.65
C PHE A 192 8.16 6.56 9.19
N GLU A 193 7.24 6.46 8.24
CA GLU A 193 7.57 6.48 6.80
C GLU A 193 8.27 7.79 6.40
N GLN A 194 7.80 8.95 6.88
CA GLN A 194 8.45 10.24 6.62
C GLN A 194 9.90 10.26 7.13
N TYR A 195 10.20 9.63 8.27
CA TYR A 195 11.57 9.49 8.77
C TYR A 195 12.38 8.41 8.03
N GLY A 196 11.72 7.33 7.66
CA GLY A 196 12.31 6.11 7.09
C GLY A 196 12.55 6.19 5.59
N THR A 197 12.21 7.31 4.96
CA THR A 197 12.28 7.46 3.51
C THR A 197 12.88 8.80 3.04
N MET A 198 13.21 8.87 1.76
CA MET A 198 13.78 10.03 1.06
C MET A 198 13.16 10.14 -0.35
N ASP A 199 13.13 11.35 -0.92
CA ASP A 199 12.59 11.59 -2.27
C ASP A 199 13.56 11.23 -3.40
N THR A 200 14.84 11.02 -3.09
CA THR A 200 15.87 10.68 -4.08
C THR A 200 16.71 9.50 -3.61
N PRO A 201 17.22 8.66 -4.53
CA PRO A 201 18.06 7.54 -4.17
C PRO A 201 19.36 8.05 -3.54
N GLN A 202 19.82 7.41 -2.46
CA GLN A 202 21.13 7.72 -1.91
C GLN A 202 22.23 7.36 -2.93
N PRO A 203 23.10 8.31 -3.34
CA PRO A 203 24.23 7.99 -4.19
C PRO A 203 25.17 7.03 -3.46
N GLN A 204 25.42 5.85 -4.07
CA GLN A 204 26.33 4.85 -3.51
C GLN A 204 27.74 5.41 -3.19
N SER A 205 28.15 6.48 -3.88
CA SER A 205 29.45 7.15 -3.76
C SER A 205 29.55 8.19 -2.63
N GLN A 206 28.49 8.47 -1.87
CA GLN A 206 28.49 9.50 -0.83
C GLN A 206 28.15 9.01 0.59
N ARG A 207 28.26 7.69 0.84
CA ARG A 207 28.17 7.07 2.19
C ARG A 207 29.13 7.70 3.22
N SER A 208 30.12 8.47 2.78
CA SER A 208 31.11 9.15 3.64
C SER A 208 31.34 10.64 3.33
N GLN A 209 30.62 11.26 2.38
CA GLN A 209 30.87 12.67 1.96
C GLN A 209 29.66 13.62 2.07
N GLN A 210 28.44 13.12 2.30
CA GLN A 210 27.25 14.00 2.42
C GLN A 210 27.14 14.81 3.73
N ARG A 211 28.01 14.56 4.72
CA ARG A 211 28.04 15.33 5.99
C ARG A 211 28.32 16.83 5.81
N GLN A 212 28.84 17.28 4.67
CA GLN A 212 29.14 18.69 4.42
C GLN A 212 28.17 19.38 3.45
N GLN A 213 27.51 18.65 2.53
CA GLN A 213 26.65 19.26 1.51
C GLN A 213 25.17 19.41 1.96
N GLN A 214 24.67 18.56 2.86
CA GLN A 214 23.31 18.73 3.42
C GLN A 214 23.17 20.00 4.27
N LYS A 215 24.26 20.54 4.83
CA LYS A 215 24.27 21.85 5.49
C LYS A 215 24.08 23.03 4.53
N GLN A 216 24.30 22.85 3.23
CA GLN A 216 24.16 23.92 2.23
C GLN A 216 22.81 23.85 1.48
N GLN A 217 22.23 22.66 1.27
CA GLN A 217 20.92 22.54 0.64
C GLN A 217 19.74 22.89 1.56
N GLN A 218 19.90 22.79 2.89
CA GLN A 218 18.91 23.31 3.85
C GLN A 218 18.78 24.85 3.86
N GLN A 219 19.63 25.59 3.12
CA GLN A 219 19.52 27.05 2.99
C GLN A 219 18.72 27.52 1.76
N GLN A 220 18.28 26.64 0.86
CA GLN A 220 17.61 27.06 -0.39
C GLN A 220 16.15 26.60 -0.57
N GLN A 221 15.54 25.92 0.41
CA GLN A 221 14.08 25.79 0.47
C GLN A 221 13.51 26.78 1.49
N GLN A 222 13.60 28.08 1.15
CA GLN A 222 12.86 29.13 1.84
C GLN A 222 11.53 29.32 1.13
N GLU A 223 10.45 28.83 1.75
CA GLU A 223 9.09 29.42 1.68
C GLU A 223 8.12 28.65 2.61
N SER A 224 8.52 28.37 3.85
CA SER A 224 7.60 27.82 4.87
C SER A 224 7.81 28.49 6.22
N PRO A 225 6.75 28.69 7.03
CA PRO A 225 6.82 29.49 8.24
C PRO A 225 7.70 28.79 9.27
N ALA A 226 8.73 29.49 9.76
CA ALA A 226 9.49 29.05 10.92
C ALA A 226 8.66 29.24 12.20
N GLU A 227 8.80 28.34 13.17
CA GLU A 227 8.41 28.63 14.55
C GLU A 227 9.28 29.78 15.11
N ALA A 228 8.86 30.40 16.22
CA ALA A 228 9.53 31.55 16.84
C ALA A 228 11.00 31.32 17.26
N ASP A 229 11.49 30.08 17.20
CA ASP A 229 12.85 29.62 17.51
C ASP A 229 13.74 29.41 16.26
N GLY A 230 13.20 29.57 15.04
CA GLY A 230 13.99 29.34 13.82
C GLY A 230 14.29 27.87 13.53
N THR A 231 13.63 26.93 14.22
CA THR A 231 13.56 25.52 13.85
C THR A 231 12.78 25.37 12.54
N PRO A 232 13.35 24.72 11.51
CA PRO A 232 12.61 24.40 10.29
C PRO A 232 11.44 23.47 10.64
N VAL A 233 10.22 23.91 10.36
CA VAL A 233 9.04 23.04 10.46
C VAL A 233 9.16 22.03 9.33
N PRO A 234 9.32 20.72 9.61
CA PRO A 234 9.33 19.71 8.57
C PRO A 234 7.99 19.78 7.81
N PRO A 235 7.97 19.45 6.51
CA PRO A 235 6.73 19.47 5.75
C PRO A 235 5.68 18.58 6.44
N PRO A 236 4.39 18.96 6.37
CA PRO A 236 3.33 18.18 6.96
C PRO A 236 3.35 16.75 6.41
N VAL A 237 3.01 15.78 7.25
CA VAL A 237 2.82 14.40 6.78
C VAL A 237 1.62 14.39 5.83
N ASN A 238 1.80 13.81 4.65
CA ASN A 238 0.75 13.64 3.66
C ASN A 238 0.50 12.15 3.43
N SER A 239 -0.69 11.66 3.76
CA SER A 239 -1.09 10.27 3.54
C SER A 239 -2.11 10.12 2.39
N ILE A 240 -2.16 11.11 1.49
CA ILE A 240 -2.96 11.06 0.26
C ILE A 240 -2.17 10.43 -0.88
N GLU A 241 -0.90 10.81 -0.98
CA GLU A 241 0.03 10.35 -2.01
C GLU A 241 0.36 8.87 -1.83
N GLU A 242 0.57 8.18 -2.94
CA GLU A 242 0.83 6.74 -2.94
C GLU A 242 1.68 6.36 -4.13
N TYR A 243 2.58 5.39 -3.95
CA TYR A 243 3.19 4.67 -5.06
C TYR A 243 2.69 3.23 -5.05
N SER A 244 2.16 2.79 -6.18
CA SER A 244 1.54 1.48 -6.35
C SER A 244 2.17 0.74 -7.54
N PHE A 245 2.47 -0.54 -7.36
CA PHE A 245 2.90 -1.41 -8.46
C PHE A 245 1.84 -2.46 -8.78
N VAL A 246 1.75 -2.82 -10.06
CA VAL A 246 0.88 -3.87 -10.57
C VAL A 246 1.74 -5.06 -10.93
N PHE A 247 1.39 -6.22 -10.41
CA PHE A 247 2.12 -7.45 -10.64
C PHE A 247 1.19 -8.60 -11.03
N THR A 248 1.79 -9.60 -11.67
CA THR A 248 1.14 -10.88 -11.93
C THR A 248 1.75 -11.97 -11.05
N ALA A 249 0.91 -12.87 -10.57
CA ALA A 249 1.33 -14.06 -9.84
C ALA A 249 0.39 -15.22 -10.15
N LYS A 250 0.89 -16.44 -10.10
CA LYS A 250 0.11 -17.66 -10.26
C LYS A 250 -0.09 -18.32 -8.91
N PHE A 251 -1.34 -18.53 -8.52
CA PHE A 251 -1.74 -19.24 -7.31
C PHE A 251 -2.43 -20.54 -7.72
N SER A 252 -1.70 -21.65 -7.61
CA SER A 252 -2.09 -22.95 -8.14
C SER A 252 -2.43 -22.85 -9.64
N GLN A 253 -3.66 -23.14 -10.06
CA GLN A 253 -4.08 -22.96 -11.46
C GLN A 253 -4.41 -21.50 -11.85
N PHE A 254 -4.60 -20.60 -10.90
CA PHE A 254 -5.17 -19.27 -11.15
C PHE A 254 -4.09 -18.22 -11.41
N ASN A 255 -4.27 -17.44 -12.47
CA ASN A 255 -3.46 -16.28 -12.78
C ASN A 255 -4.11 -15.03 -12.15
N MET A 256 -3.33 -14.27 -11.39
CA MET A 256 -3.79 -13.10 -10.69
C MET A 256 -3.06 -11.87 -11.23
N LEU A 257 -3.78 -10.77 -11.36
CA LEU A 257 -3.24 -9.43 -11.52
C LEU A 257 -3.62 -8.64 -10.26
N ILE A 258 -2.61 -8.14 -9.56
CA ILE A 258 -2.78 -7.51 -8.26
C ILE A 258 -2.06 -6.16 -8.29
N ALA A 259 -2.68 -5.12 -7.73
CA ALA A 259 -1.96 -3.89 -7.40
C ALA A 259 -1.72 -3.78 -5.90
N ALA A 260 -0.58 -3.23 -5.53
CA ALA A 260 -0.19 -3.00 -4.14
C ALA A 260 0.57 -1.68 -4.00
N GLU A 261 0.20 -0.93 -2.98
CA GLU A 261 1.02 0.16 -2.44
C GLU A 261 2.35 -0.39 -1.91
N VAL A 262 3.40 0.42 -2.03
CA VAL A 262 4.73 0.17 -1.50
C VAL A 262 5.24 1.42 -0.82
N ASP A 263 5.75 1.27 0.40
CA ASP A 263 6.24 2.40 1.21
C ASP A 263 7.53 2.98 0.62
N CYS A 264 8.50 2.13 0.24
CA CYS A 264 9.73 2.59 -0.41
C CYS A 264 10.52 1.46 -1.13
N VAL A 265 11.61 1.86 -1.79
CA VAL A 265 12.62 0.96 -2.39
C VAL A 265 13.99 1.12 -1.73
N ASP A 266 14.67 -0.01 -1.48
CA ASP A 266 16.06 -0.02 -0.99
C ASP A 266 17.05 0.23 -2.15
N GLY A 267 17.62 1.44 -2.17
CA GLY A 267 18.53 1.89 -3.22
C GLY A 267 17.80 2.25 -4.52
N GLU A 268 18.51 2.21 -5.65
CA GLU A 268 17.88 2.48 -6.95
C GLU A 268 16.89 1.38 -7.34
N LYS A 269 15.72 1.75 -7.87
CA LYS A 269 14.73 0.80 -8.40
C LYS A 269 15.33 0.06 -9.60
N PRO A 270 15.53 -1.26 -9.52
CA PRO A 270 16.13 -1.98 -10.63
C PRO A 270 15.12 -2.12 -11.79
N HIS A 271 15.62 -2.11 -13.02
CA HIS A 271 14.79 -2.31 -14.21
C HIS A 271 14.19 -3.72 -14.30
N THR A 272 14.91 -4.71 -13.77
CA THR A 272 14.50 -6.12 -13.77
C THR A 272 14.19 -6.54 -12.34
N TYR A 273 13.00 -7.12 -12.11
CA TYR A 273 12.49 -7.49 -10.79
C TYR A 273 12.53 -6.34 -9.75
N PRO A 274 11.95 -5.16 -10.05
CA PRO A 274 11.86 -4.02 -9.12
C PRO A 274 11.32 -4.41 -7.74
N ASN A 275 10.31 -5.28 -7.71
CA ASN A 275 9.69 -5.77 -6.48
C ASN A 275 10.60 -6.60 -5.56
N SER A 276 11.82 -6.94 -5.98
CA SER A 276 12.83 -7.56 -5.12
C SER A 276 13.49 -6.57 -4.14
N LYS A 277 13.34 -5.27 -4.38
CA LYS A 277 13.94 -4.18 -3.60
C LYS A 277 12.92 -3.35 -2.83
N TYR A 278 11.63 -3.65 -2.94
CA TYR A 278 10.60 -2.97 -2.18
C TYR A 278 10.67 -3.31 -0.69
N VAL A 279 10.44 -2.31 0.13
CA VAL A 279 10.51 -2.36 1.59
C VAL A 279 9.18 -1.89 2.15
N GLU A 280 8.65 -2.66 3.09
CA GLU A 280 7.47 -2.30 3.88
C GLU A 280 7.94 -1.85 5.27
N LEU A 281 7.47 -0.67 5.69
CA LEU A 281 7.75 -0.03 6.95
C LEU A 281 6.57 -0.24 7.90
N LYS A 282 6.89 -0.58 9.15
CA LYS A 282 5.88 -0.80 10.21
C LYS A 282 6.38 -0.28 11.55
N THR A 283 5.44 0.22 12.34
CA THR A 283 5.65 0.53 13.75
C THR A 283 4.97 -0.53 14.61
N SER A 284 5.55 -0.81 15.76
CA SER A 284 4.96 -1.69 16.76
C SER A 284 5.36 -1.22 18.16
N LYS A 285 4.58 -1.62 19.16
CA LYS A 285 4.92 -1.37 20.56
C LYS A 285 6.25 -2.05 20.90
N LEU A 286 7.09 -1.38 21.69
CA LEU A 286 8.28 -2.00 22.24
C LEU A 286 7.92 -3.27 23.05
N ILE A 287 8.51 -4.40 22.68
CA ILE A 287 8.35 -5.67 23.35
C ILE A 287 9.11 -5.62 24.67
N ARG A 288 8.39 -5.68 25.80
CA ARG A 288 8.97 -5.62 27.16
C ARG A 288 8.68 -6.86 28.00
N SER A 289 7.87 -7.77 27.49
CA SER A 289 7.43 -8.97 28.20
C SER A 289 7.15 -10.11 27.22
N GLU A 290 7.16 -11.35 27.73
CA GLU A 290 6.75 -12.55 26.96
C GLU A 290 5.32 -12.41 26.41
N ARG A 291 4.44 -11.69 27.12
CA ARG A 291 3.09 -11.39 26.65
C ARG A 291 3.11 -10.47 25.43
N ASP A 292 3.93 -9.41 25.44
CA ASP A 292 4.07 -8.53 24.28
C ASP A 292 4.64 -9.29 23.08
N GLU A 293 5.63 -10.16 23.31
CA GLU A 293 6.23 -11.00 22.28
C GLU A 293 5.22 -11.99 21.68
N TYR A 294 4.44 -12.65 22.55
CA TYR A 294 3.37 -13.55 22.12
C TYR A 294 2.34 -12.82 21.25
N SER A 295 1.93 -11.61 21.65
CA SER A 295 0.98 -10.79 20.88
C SER A 295 1.57 -10.24 19.58
N PHE A 296 2.89 -10.03 19.49
CA PHE A 296 3.54 -9.60 18.26
C PHE A 296 3.66 -10.73 17.23
N ASN A 297 3.92 -11.95 17.69
CA ASN A 297 4.17 -13.11 16.83
C ASN A 297 2.89 -13.82 16.34
N ARG A 298 1.71 -13.54 16.92
CA ARG A 298 0.44 -14.20 16.61
C ARG A 298 -0.59 -13.25 16.03
#